data_AF-E9IU00-F1
#
_entry.id   AF-E9IU00-F1
#
_cell.length_a   1.000
_cell.length_b   1.000
_cell.length_c   1.000
_cell.angle_alpha   90.00
_cell.angle_beta   90.00
_cell.angle_gamma   90.00
#
_symmetry.space_group_name_H-M   'P 1'
#
loop_
_entity.id
_entity.type
_entity.pdbx_description
1 polymer ?
#
loop_
_entity_poly.entity_id
_entity_poly.type
_entity_poly.pdbx_seq_one_letter_code
_entity_poly.pdbx_strand_id
1 'polypeptide(L)'
;QERERKRINKAGGLVTFNGVWRVAGILATSRALGDYPLKDKKLVIANPDILTFDLNDHNPMFIILASDGLWDTFSNEEAVAFIKERINEPHFGAKSITLQSFYR
;
A
#
# COMPACT_ATOMS: atom_id res chain seq x y z
N GLN A 1 -4.05 -7.78 -8.38
CA GLN A 1 -5.10 -6.81 -8.80
C GLN A 1 -6.34 -7.47 -9.42
N GLU A 2 -6.21 -8.57 -10.18
CA GLU A 2 -7.36 -9.22 -10.83
C GLU A 2 -8.47 -9.66 -9.88
N ARG A 3 -8.11 -10.20 -8.70
CA ARG A 3 -9.09 -10.61 -7.68
C ARG A 3 -10.02 -9.45 -7.28
N GLU A 4 -9.47 -8.26 -7.08
CA GLU A 4 -10.25 -7.07 -6.72
C GLU A 4 -11.13 -6.60 -7.88
N ARG A 5 -10.61 -6.58 -9.11
CA ARG A 5 -11.41 -6.25 -10.30
C ARG A 5 -12.58 -7.20 -10.48
N LYS A 6 -12.36 -8.52 -10.35
CA LYS A 6 -13.42 -9.54 -10.44
C LYS A 6 -14.48 -9.33 -9.36
N ARG A 7 -14.08 -9.04 -8.12
CA ARG A 7 -14.99 -8.76 -7.01
C ARG A 7 -15.87 -7.54 -7.30
N ILE A 8 -15.27 -6.44 -7.76
CA ILE A 8 -15.98 -5.20 -8.07
C ILE A 8 -16.97 -5.41 -9.22
N ASN A 9 -16.54 -6.08 -10.29
CA ASN A 9 -17.40 -6.38 -11.44
C ASN A 9 -18.58 -7.28 -11.04
N LYS A 10 -18.36 -8.28 -10.16
CA LYS A 10 -19.43 -9.14 -9.64
C LYS A 10 -20.45 -8.38 -8.78
N ALA A 11 -20.03 -7.29 -8.14
CA ALA A 11 -20.92 -6.39 -7.40
C ALA A 11 -21.66 -5.38 -8.32
N GLY A 12 -21.48 -5.46 -9.64
CA GLY A 12 -22.07 -4.51 -10.60
C GLY A 12 -21.32 -3.17 -10.65
N GLY A 13 -20.14 -3.08 -10.04
CA GLY A 13 -19.30 -1.90 -10.09
C GLY A 13 -18.44 -1.81 -11.35
N LEU A 14 -17.94 -0.61 -11.61
CA LEU A 14 -17.01 -0.32 -12.71
C LEU A 14 -15.67 0.15 -12.15
N VAL A 15 -14.59 -0.16 -12.84
CA VAL A 15 -13.26 0.42 -12.60
C VAL A 15 -12.87 1.24 -13.83
N THR A 16 -12.73 2.55 -13.67
CA THR A 16 -12.39 3.49 -14.76
C THR A 16 -10.96 4.01 -14.60
N PHE A 17 -10.37 4.50 -15.69
CA PHE A 17 -9.01 5.04 -15.69
C PHE A 17 -9.04 6.56 -15.91
N ASN A 18 -8.67 7.34 -14.87
CA ASN A 18 -8.57 8.79 -14.90
C ASN A 18 -7.22 9.21 -14.30
N GLY A 19 -6.13 8.98 -15.03
CA GLY A 19 -4.74 9.11 -14.55
C GLY A 19 -4.30 7.94 -13.67
N VAL A 20 -5.19 7.50 -12.76
CA VAL A 20 -5.08 6.25 -12.00
C VAL A 20 -6.38 5.45 -12.11
N TRP A 21 -6.31 4.15 -11.83
CA TRP A 21 -7.50 3.29 -11.78
C TRP A 21 -8.37 3.62 -10.58
N ARG A 22 -9.67 3.82 -10.80
CA ARG A 22 -10.62 4.24 -9.78
C ARG A 22 -11.86 3.37 -9.75
N VAL A 23 -12.28 2.94 -8.56
CA VAL A 23 -13.55 2.26 -8.30
C VAL A 23 -14.68 3.27 -8.41
N ALA A 24 -15.66 2.96 -9.26
CA ALA A 24 -16.77 3.85 -9.62
C ALA A 24 -16.33 5.24 -10.13
N GLY A 25 -15.09 5.38 -10.60
CA GLY A 25 -14.50 6.67 -10.97
C GLY A 25 -14.13 7.59 -9.81
N ILE A 26 -14.29 7.13 -8.56
CA ILE A 26 -14.11 7.95 -7.36
C ILE A 26 -12.80 7.57 -6.66
N LEU A 27 -12.73 6.34 -6.13
CA LEU A 27 -11.70 5.94 -5.17
C LEU A 27 -10.57 5.16 -5.84
N ALA A 28 -9.32 5.53 -5.59
CA ALA A 28 -8.14 4.86 -6.17
C ALA A 28 -7.79 3.51 -5.48
N THR A 29 -8.49 3.16 -4.40
CA THR A 29 -8.34 1.90 -3.68
C THR A 29 -9.62 1.07 -3.79
N SER A 30 -9.48 -0.25 -3.67
CA SER A 30 -10.61 -1.20 -3.71
C SER A 30 -11.04 -1.69 -2.33
N ARG A 31 -10.25 -1.39 -1.30
CA ARG A 31 -10.49 -1.71 0.10
C ARG A 31 -10.07 -0.53 0.95
N ALA A 32 -10.89 -0.18 1.94
CA ALA A 32 -10.66 0.95 2.81
C ALA A 32 -11.48 0.84 4.11
N LEU A 33 -10.97 1.46 5.16
CA LEU A 33 -11.78 1.85 6.31
C LEU A 33 -12.57 3.12 5.92
N GLY A 34 -13.82 3.29 6.38
CA GLY A 34 -14.69 4.40 5.92
C GLY A 34 -15.48 4.12 4.63
N ASP A 35 -15.66 5.10 3.74
CA ASP A 35 -16.31 4.94 2.42
C ASP A 35 -17.67 4.21 2.40
N TYR A 36 -18.50 4.44 3.42
CA TYR A 36 -19.80 3.76 3.58
C TYR A 36 -20.67 3.71 2.32
N PRO A 37 -20.84 4.82 1.55
CA PRO A 37 -21.65 4.77 0.33
C PRO A 37 -21.17 3.76 -0.71
N LEU A 38 -19.86 3.47 -0.75
CA LEU A 38 -19.27 2.46 -1.64
C LEU A 38 -19.32 1.05 -1.04
N LYS A 39 -19.39 0.94 0.29
CA LYS A 39 -19.55 -0.33 1.02
C LYS A 39 -20.98 -0.88 0.94
N ASP A 40 -21.99 -0.02 1.00
CA ASP A 40 -23.39 -0.43 0.85
C ASP A 40 -23.62 -1.13 -0.50
N LYS A 41 -22.92 -0.65 -1.55
CA LYS A 41 -22.90 -1.24 -2.89
C LYS A 41 -21.87 -2.36 -3.05
N LYS A 42 -21.15 -2.73 -1.99
CA LYS A 42 -20.08 -3.76 -1.96
C LYS A 42 -18.93 -3.54 -2.95
N LEU A 43 -18.74 -2.29 -3.41
CA LEU A 43 -17.67 -1.92 -4.34
C LEU A 43 -16.34 -1.83 -3.60
N VAL A 44 -16.36 -1.26 -2.40
CA VAL A 44 -15.24 -1.21 -1.46
C VAL A 44 -15.56 -2.09 -0.27
N ILE A 45 -14.56 -2.79 0.28
CA ILE A 45 -14.72 -3.62 1.48
C ILE A 45 -13.66 -3.27 2.54
N ALA A 46 -13.93 -3.59 3.79
CA ALA A 46 -13.01 -3.36 4.90
C ALA A 46 -12.18 -4.60 5.27
N ASN A 47 -12.44 -5.75 4.64
CA ASN A 47 -11.73 -6.99 4.96
C ASN A 47 -10.25 -6.88 4.54
N PRO A 48 -9.30 -7.01 5.47
CA PRO A 48 -7.88 -6.99 5.14
C PRO A 48 -7.47 -8.30 4.45
N ASP A 49 -6.34 -8.26 3.74
CA ASP A 49 -5.58 -9.48 3.49
C ASP A 49 -4.67 -9.71 4.70
N ILE A 50 -4.66 -10.95 5.22
CA ILE A 50 -3.90 -11.32 6.42
C ILE A 50 -2.77 -12.25 5.98
N LEU A 51 -1.54 -11.89 6.35
CA LEU A 51 -0.35 -12.70 6.16
C LEU A 51 0.30 -12.90 7.53
N THR A 52 0.76 -14.13 7.79
CA THR A 52 1.44 -14.50 9.03
C THR A 52 2.81 -15.05 8.68
N PHE A 53 3.84 -14.61 9.40
CA PHE A 53 5.23 -15.02 9.18
C PHE A 53 5.82 -15.48 10.51
N ASP A 54 6.57 -16.58 10.49
CA ASP A 54 7.38 -17.00 11.64
C ASP A 54 8.70 -16.21 11.63
N LEU A 55 8.96 -15.50 12.73
CA LEU A 55 10.16 -14.67 12.88
C LEU A 55 11.42 -15.51 13.10
N ASN A 56 11.30 -16.75 13.60
CA ASN A 56 12.45 -17.65 13.76
C ASN A 56 12.97 -18.10 12.39
N ASP A 57 12.06 -18.31 11.43
CA ASP A 57 12.42 -18.71 10.06
C ASP A 57 13.03 -17.55 9.26
N HIS A 58 12.43 -16.36 9.39
CA HIS A 58 12.79 -15.21 8.55
C HIS A 58 13.92 -14.36 9.13
N ASN A 59 14.09 -14.37 10.46
CA ASN A 59 15.07 -13.58 11.22
C ASN A 59 15.32 -12.15 10.67
N PRO A 60 14.26 -11.32 10.52
CA PRO A 60 14.39 -10.03 9.87
C PRO A 60 15.16 -9.02 10.73
N MET A 61 16.01 -8.22 10.12
CA MET A 61 16.72 -7.13 10.81
C MET A 61 15.78 -5.96 11.17
N PHE A 62 14.81 -5.66 10.30
CA PHE A 62 13.83 -4.59 10.44
C PHE A 62 12.67 -4.80 9.46
N ILE A 63 11.59 -4.05 9.65
CA ILE A 63 10.43 -4.01 8.75
C ILE A 63 10.20 -2.56 8.32
N ILE A 64 9.96 -2.33 7.02
CA ILE A 64 9.56 -1.04 6.48
C ILE A 64 8.05 -1.07 6.21
N LEU A 65 7.32 -0.16 6.85
CA LEU A 65 5.89 0.09 6.58
C LEU A 65 5.74 1.53 6.13
N ALA A 66 5.12 1.74 4.96
CA ALA A 66 4.93 3.07 4.39
C ALA A 66 3.68 3.11 3.49
N SER A 67 3.18 4.32 3.23
CA SER A 67 2.14 4.58 2.24
C SER A 67 2.68 4.49 0.81
N ASP A 68 1.77 4.49 -0.17
CA ASP A 68 2.06 4.56 -1.60
C ASP A 68 3.03 5.69 -1.97
N GLY A 69 2.92 6.87 -1.36
CA GLY A 69 3.85 7.97 -1.64
C GLY A 69 5.34 7.62 -1.54
N LEU A 70 5.74 6.71 -0.65
CA LEU A 70 7.12 6.19 -0.63
C LEU A 70 7.36 5.25 -1.81
N TRP A 71 6.49 4.25 -1.96
CA TRP A 71 6.63 3.16 -2.93
C TRP A 71 6.44 3.60 -4.39
N ASP A 72 5.88 4.79 -4.62
CA ASP A 72 5.81 5.43 -5.93
C ASP A 72 7.18 5.94 -6.40
N THR A 73 8.13 6.13 -5.47
CA THR A 73 9.45 6.73 -5.73
C THR A 73 10.63 5.82 -5.40
N PHE A 74 10.41 4.73 -4.67
CA PHE A 74 11.43 3.76 -4.26
C PHE A 74 11.02 2.32 -4.58
N SER A 75 11.96 1.52 -5.08
CA SER A 75 11.79 0.07 -5.07
C SER A 75 11.99 -0.50 -3.65
N ASN A 76 11.54 -1.75 -3.43
CA ASN A 76 11.76 -2.46 -2.18
C ASN A 76 13.26 -2.58 -1.85
N GLU A 77 14.08 -2.90 -2.85
CA GLU A 77 15.53 -3.07 -2.72
C GLU A 77 16.22 -1.76 -2.40
N GLU A 78 15.85 -0.67 -3.09
CA GLU A 78 16.36 0.68 -2.81
C GLU A 78 16.03 1.11 -1.38
N ALA A 79 14.78 0.90 -0.93
CA ALA A 79 14.36 1.26 0.41
C ALA A 79 15.13 0.47 1.49
N VAL A 80 15.31 -0.83 1.28
CA VAL A 80 16.08 -1.69 2.20
C VAL A 80 17.54 -1.27 2.26
N ALA A 81 18.18 -0.99 1.12
CA ALA A 81 19.57 -0.53 1.07
C ALA A 81 19.71 0.83 1.79
N PHE A 82 18.81 1.78 1.50
CA PHE A 82 18.82 3.11 2.09
C PHE A 82 18.71 3.07 3.62
N ILE A 83 17.80 2.23 4.15
CA ILE A 83 17.60 2.06 5.59
C ILE A 83 18.77 1.32 6.25
N LYS A 84 19.34 0.27 5.61
CA LYS A 84 20.49 -0.47 6.15
C LYS A 84 21.67 0.45 6.45
N GLU A 85 21.98 1.37 5.54
CA GLU A 85 23.08 2.33 5.72
C GLU A 85 22.83 3.33 6.85
N ARG A 86 21.57 3.55 7.22
CA ARG A 86 21.12 4.63 8.11
C ARG A 86 20.43 4.12 9.37
N ILE A 87 20.57 2.83 9.66
CA ILE A 87 19.88 2.19 10.79
C ILE A 87 20.31 2.80 12.13
N ASN A 88 21.51 3.38 12.21
CA ASN A 88 22.03 4.03 13.40
C ASN A 88 21.66 5.52 13.51
N GLU A 89 20.96 6.09 12.53
CA GLU A 89 20.44 7.47 12.60
C GLU A 89 19.24 7.57 13.56
N PRO A 90 18.92 8.77 14.06
CA PRO A 90 17.63 9.01 14.74
C PRO A 90 16.46 8.54 13.87
N HIS A 91 15.50 7.85 14.49
CA HIS A 91 14.36 7.22 13.80
C HIS A 91 14.76 6.15 12.78
N PHE A 92 15.94 5.55 12.90
CA PHE A 92 16.36 4.39 12.11
C PHE A 92 16.32 4.63 10.59
N GLY A 93 16.67 5.85 10.15
CA GLY A 93 16.63 6.27 8.75
C GLY A 93 15.23 6.57 8.18
N ALA A 94 14.15 6.38 8.96
CA ALA A 94 12.77 6.59 8.49
C ALA A 94 12.52 8.06 8.09
N LYS A 95 13.02 9.03 8.87
CA LYS A 95 12.89 10.45 8.51
C LYS A 95 13.64 10.77 7.22
N SER A 96 14.84 10.22 7.08
CA SER A 96 15.73 10.44 5.93
C SER A 96 15.11 9.89 4.64
N ILE A 97 14.54 8.67 4.68
CA ILE A 97 13.93 8.07 3.48
C ILE A 97 12.64 8.80 3.08
N THR A 98 11.82 9.25 4.03
CA THR A 98 10.62 10.05 3.72
C THR A 98 11.00 11.37 3.07
N LEU A 99 12.04 12.05 3.57
CA LEU A 99 12.51 13.30 2.98
C LEU A 99 13.09 13.07 1.57
N GLN A 100 13.86 11.99 1.38
CA GLN A 100 14.40 11.65 0.07
C GLN A 100 13.31 11.31 -0.94
N SER A 101 12.26 10.59 -0.50
CA SER A 101 11.08 10.30 -1.32
C SER A 101 10.34 11.55 -1.75
N PHE A 102 10.22 12.55 -0.87
CA PHE A 102 9.59 13.83 -1.22
C PHE A 102 10.36 14.63 -2.29
N TYR A 103 11.68 14.47 -2.39
CA TYR A 103 12.51 15.16 -3.37
C TYR A 103 12.67 14.41 -4.71
N ARG A 104 12.18 13.17 -4.80
CA ARG A 104 12.11 12.41 -6.06
C ARG A 104 10.84 12.77 -6.81
#